data_AF-A0A5R9IZ98-F1
#
_entry.id   AF-A0A5R9IZ98-F1
#
_cell.length_a   1.000
_cell.length_b   1.000
_cell.length_c   1.000
_cell.angle_alpha   90.00
_cell.angle_beta   90.00
_cell.angle_gamma   90.00
#
_symmetry.space_group_name_H-M   'P 1'
#
loop_
_entity.id
_entity.type
_entity.pdbx_description
1 polymer ?
#
loop_
_entity_poly.entity_id
_entity_poly.type
_entity_poly.pdbx_seq_one_letter_code
_entity_poly.pdbx_strand_id
1 'polypeptide(L)'
;MLGLIKSYGLHWHNDRVFWGKPRVAGTLLGAASKGRAARKIDFRDQRGIYALYANYELVYVGQTGSGDDRLFKRLRTHNRDHLSERWNRFSWFGTQWVTKQGVLSADTSSLKADVAQVLNILEAISTAISEPRLNLQRGKWSMAKQYYQCRLEEDEEDEEDK
;
A
#
# COMPACT_ATOMS: atom_id res chain seq x y z
N MET A 1 -6.92 17.42 -13.35
CA MET A 1 -8.01 16.43 -13.16
C MET A 1 -7.62 15.51 -12.00
N LEU A 2 -8.37 15.49 -10.89
CA LEU A 2 -8.02 14.68 -9.70
C LEU A 2 -8.28 13.18 -9.97
N GLY A 3 -7.23 12.36 -10.03
CA GLY A 3 -7.40 10.89 -10.08
C GLY A 3 -7.90 10.32 -8.74
N LEU A 4 -8.76 9.29 -8.76
CA LEU A 4 -9.31 8.64 -7.54
C LEU A 4 -8.19 7.97 -6.72
N ILE A 5 -7.26 7.27 -7.38
CA ILE A 5 -6.05 6.74 -6.75
C ILE A 5 -4.97 7.80 -6.77
N LYS A 6 -4.37 8.06 -5.60
CA LYS A 6 -3.37 9.11 -5.38
C LYS A 6 -1.99 8.56 -5.07
N SER A 7 -1.94 7.44 -4.37
CA SER A 7 -0.69 6.75 -4.08
C SER A 7 -0.90 5.25 -4.07
N TYR A 8 0.16 4.51 -4.33
CA TYR A 8 0.10 3.05 -4.37
C TYR A 8 1.43 2.42 -4.00
N GLY A 9 1.38 1.17 -3.57
CA GLY A 9 2.54 0.31 -3.34
C GLY A 9 2.31 -1.02 -4.06
N LEU A 10 3.37 -1.57 -4.66
CA LEU A 10 3.31 -2.83 -5.42
C LEU A 10 4.20 -3.88 -4.79
N HIS A 11 3.67 -5.08 -4.60
CA HIS A 11 4.40 -6.28 -4.17
C HIS A 11 5.23 -6.09 -2.90
N TRP A 12 4.70 -5.30 -1.96
CA TRP A 12 5.24 -5.16 -0.62
C TRP A 12 5.19 -6.50 0.09
N HIS A 13 6.20 -6.82 0.87
CA HIS A 13 6.27 -8.08 1.58
C HIS A 13 5.60 -8.00 2.95
N ASN A 14 4.86 -9.04 3.32
CA ASN A 14 4.20 -9.17 4.62
C ASN A 14 5.21 -9.17 5.78
N ASP A 15 6.33 -9.89 5.63
CA ASP A 15 7.39 -10.05 6.62
C ASP A 15 8.18 -8.76 6.93
N ARG A 16 8.08 -7.74 6.06
CA ARG A 16 8.74 -6.43 6.25
C ARG A 16 7.84 -5.40 6.92
N VAL A 17 6.57 -5.74 7.17
CA VAL A 17 5.66 -4.87 7.89
C VAL A 17 5.92 -5.02 9.39
N PHE A 18 6.10 -3.88 10.07
CA PHE A 18 6.17 -3.91 11.52
C PHE A 18 4.75 -4.06 12.08
N TRP A 19 4.35 -5.28 12.43
CA TRP A 19 3.02 -5.56 12.96
C TRP A 19 2.80 -5.07 14.40
N GLY A 20 3.78 -4.43 15.02
CA GLY A 20 3.72 -3.94 16.40
C GLY A 20 4.16 -5.00 17.42
N LYS A 21 4.39 -4.54 18.64
CA LYS A 21 4.76 -5.34 19.82
C LYS A 21 3.90 -4.87 21.01
N PRO A 22 3.85 -5.57 22.16
CA PRO A 22 3.14 -5.06 23.33
C PRO A 22 3.52 -3.60 23.63
N ARG A 23 2.52 -2.71 23.74
CA ARG A 23 2.67 -1.25 23.95
C ARG A 23 3.33 -0.46 22.81
N VAL A 24 3.70 -1.09 21.70
CA VAL A 24 4.29 -0.42 20.53
C VAL A 24 3.38 -0.63 19.32
N ALA A 25 2.81 0.47 18.81
CA ALA A 25 1.96 0.41 17.62
C ALA A 25 2.78 -0.01 16.39
N GLY A 26 2.24 -0.92 15.60
CA GLY A 26 2.85 -1.30 14.33
C GLY A 26 2.83 -0.16 13.30
N THR A 27 3.59 -0.29 12.22
CA THR A 27 3.73 0.73 11.16
C THR A 27 3.72 0.09 9.78
N LEU A 28 3.29 0.86 8.77
CA LEU A 28 3.28 0.44 7.37
C LEU A 28 4.05 1.45 6.55
N LEU A 29 5.39 1.32 6.54
CA LEU A 29 6.27 2.36 6.04
C LEU A 29 6.58 2.19 4.55
N GLY A 30 6.60 3.30 3.83
CA GLY A 30 7.16 3.39 2.49
C GLY A 30 7.73 4.76 2.17
N ALA A 31 8.51 4.83 1.09
CA ALA A 31 9.16 6.05 0.64
C ALA A 31 9.05 6.23 -0.89
N ALA A 32 9.12 7.49 -1.33
CA ALA A 32 9.02 7.85 -2.75
C ALA A 32 10.27 7.48 -3.56
N SER A 33 11.36 7.08 -2.90
CA SER A 33 12.59 6.57 -3.49
C SER A 33 13.15 5.47 -2.59
N LYS A 34 14.09 4.67 -3.12
CA LYS A 34 14.70 3.53 -2.40
C LYS A 34 15.92 3.92 -1.54
N GLY A 35 16.27 5.19 -1.44
CA GLY A 35 17.46 5.63 -0.71
C GLY A 35 17.28 5.55 0.81
N ARG A 36 18.38 5.34 1.56
CA ARG A 36 18.36 5.27 3.04
C ARG A 36 17.83 6.57 3.68
N ALA A 37 18.23 7.73 3.12
CA ALA A 37 17.76 9.04 3.56
C ALA A 37 16.35 9.42 3.07
N ALA A 38 15.64 8.51 2.39
CA ALA A 38 14.30 8.80 1.90
C ALA A 38 13.32 8.94 3.06
N ARG A 39 12.52 10.01 3.04
CA ARG A 39 11.50 10.24 4.08
C ARG A 39 10.51 9.07 4.09
N LYS A 40 10.49 8.34 5.21
CA LYS A 40 9.53 7.26 5.48
C LYS A 40 8.17 7.86 5.78
N ILE A 41 7.14 7.35 5.12
CA ILE A 41 5.75 7.75 5.27
C ILE A 41 4.97 6.54 5.74
N ASP A 42 4.10 6.76 6.71
CA ASP A 42 3.23 5.73 7.25
C ASP A 42 1.90 5.68 6.48
N PHE A 43 1.56 4.50 5.95
CA PHE A 43 0.38 4.26 5.13
C PHE A 43 -0.70 3.44 5.85
N ARG A 44 -0.59 3.25 7.16
CA ARG A 44 -1.55 2.46 7.95
C ARG A 44 -3.00 2.83 7.70
N ASP A 45 -3.24 4.13 7.58
CA ASP A 45 -4.57 4.74 7.51
C ASP A 45 -5.09 4.94 6.09
N GLN A 46 -4.53 4.23 5.09
CA GLN A 46 -5.02 4.32 3.72
C GLN A 46 -6.44 3.74 3.57
N ARG A 47 -7.24 4.42 2.73
CA ARG A 47 -8.44 3.89 2.06
C ARG A 47 -8.15 3.49 0.62
N GLY A 48 -8.87 2.50 0.11
CA GLY A 48 -8.79 2.07 -1.28
C GLY A 48 -8.91 0.56 -1.44
N ILE A 49 -8.17 0.00 -2.40
CA ILE A 49 -8.16 -1.43 -2.72
C ILE A 49 -6.79 -2.02 -2.39
N TYR A 50 -6.76 -3.26 -1.95
CA TYR A 50 -5.54 -4.04 -1.83
C TYR A 50 -5.70 -5.42 -2.48
N ALA A 51 -4.58 -5.97 -2.91
CA ALA A 51 -4.46 -7.31 -3.46
C ALA A 51 -3.40 -8.07 -2.66
N LEU A 52 -3.70 -9.33 -2.32
CA LEU A 52 -2.77 -10.24 -1.64
C LEU A 52 -2.27 -11.27 -2.65
N TYR A 53 -1.00 -11.67 -2.49
CA TYR A 53 -0.34 -12.61 -3.37
C TYR A 53 0.38 -13.71 -2.59
N ALA A 54 0.28 -14.94 -3.10
CA ALA A 54 1.20 -16.02 -2.81
C ALA A 54 2.32 -15.97 -3.84
N ASN A 55 3.48 -15.45 -3.45
CA ASN A 55 4.52 -15.02 -4.39
C ASN A 55 3.97 -13.99 -5.36
N TYR A 56 3.81 -14.33 -6.65
CA TYR A 56 3.24 -13.44 -7.66
C TYR A 56 1.83 -13.88 -8.08
N GLU A 57 1.28 -14.93 -7.48
CA GLU A 57 -0.07 -15.38 -7.78
C GLU A 57 -1.09 -14.60 -6.94
N LEU A 58 -2.06 -13.98 -7.61
CA LEU A 58 -3.15 -13.27 -6.96
C LEU A 58 -4.05 -14.25 -6.20
N VAL A 59 -4.17 -14.08 -4.88
CA VAL A 59 -5.02 -14.96 -4.05
C VAL A 59 -6.27 -14.26 -3.51
N TYR A 60 -6.23 -12.93 -3.36
CA TYR A 60 -7.36 -12.19 -2.79
C TYR A 60 -7.32 -10.72 -3.19
N VAL A 61 -8.50 -10.12 -3.40
CA VAL A 61 -8.67 -8.68 -3.57
C VAL A 61 -9.70 -8.19 -2.54
N GLY A 62 -9.38 -7.09 -1.86
CA GLY A 62 -10.28 -6.50 -0.87
C GLY A 62 -10.25 -4.99 -0.88
N GLN A 63 -11.22 -4.39 -0.21
CA GLN A 63 -11.29 -2.95 0.02
C GLN A 63 -10.98 -2.57 1.46
N THR A 64 -10.56 -1.33 1.64
CA THR A 64 -10.35 -0.67 2.93
C THR A 64 -10.93 0.74 2.86
N GLY A 65 -11.59 1.19 3.92
CA GLY A 65 -12.25 2.49 3.99
C GLY A 65 -13.76 2.47 4.22
N SER A 66 -14.39 1.29 4.30
CA SER A 66 -15.74 1.17 4.85
C SER A 66 -15.69 1.31 6.37
N GLY A 67 -16.42 2.29 6.93
CA GLY A 67 -16.33 2.64 8.35
C GLY A 67 -14.91 3.01 8.79
N ASP A 68 -14.44 2.38 9.87
CA ASP A 68 -13.12 2.60 10.49
C ASP A 68 -12.05 1.59 10.01
N ASP A 69 -12.36 0.75 9.03
CA ASP A 69 -11.38 -0.21 8.52
C ASP A 69 -10.36 0.50 7.62
N ARG A 70 -9.10 0.52 8.07
CA ARG A 70 -7.95 1.04 7.31
C ARG A 70 -6.97 -0.06 6.90
N LEU A 71 -6.12 0.25 5.91
CA LEU A 71 -5.30 -0.72 5.19
C LEU A 71 -4.57 -1.67 6.14
N PHE A 72 -3.86 -1.13 7.14
CA PHE A 72 -3.09 -1.94 8.06
C PHE A 72 -3.94 -2.85 8.94
N LYS A 73 -5.10 -2.39 9.39
CA LYS A 73 -6.06 -3.22 10.15
C LYS A 73 -6.54 -4.40 9.30
N ARG A 74 -6.91 -4.16 8.04
CA ARG A 74 -7.37 -5.20 7.10
C ARG A 74 -6.27 -6.21 6.81
N LEU A 75 -5.05 -5.76 6.49
CA LEU A 75 -3.92 -6.65 6.25
C LEU A 75 -3.57 -7.48 7.51
N ARG A 76 -3.62 -6.86 8.69
CA ARG A 76 -3.39 -7.56 9.96
C ARG A 76 -4.44 -8.64 10.22
N THR A 77 -5.71 -8.41 9.87
CA THR A 77 -6.77 -9.43 9.98
C THR A 77 -6.44 -10.67 9.14
N HIS A 78 -5.93 -10.48 7.93
CA HIS A 78 -5.53 -11.57 7.02
C HIS A 78 -4.30 -12.37 7.49
N ASN A 79 -3.58 -11.90 8.51
CA ASN A 79 -2.55 -12.70 9.18
C ASN A 79 -3.14 -13.73 10.16
N ARG A 80 -4.45 -13.70 10.41
CA ARG A 80 -5.10 -14.52 11.46
C ARG A 80 -6.33 -15.28 10.98
N ASP A 81 -6.86 -14.97 9.80
CA ASP A 81 -8.05 -15.61 9.27
C ASP A 81 -7.70 -16.79 8.35
N HIS A 82 -8.68 -17.28 7.59
CA HIS A 82 -8.53 -18.39 6.66
C HIS A 82 -7.49 -18.15 5.53
N LEU A 83 -7.05 -16.90 5.32
CA LEU A 83 -6.00 -16.55 4.37
C LEU A 83 -4.61 -16.50 5.03
N SER A 84 -4.51 -16.68 6.34
CA SER A 84 -3.23 -16.81 7.04
C SER A 84 -2.34 -17.84 6.34
N GLU A 85 -1.05 -17.53 6.23
CA GLU A 85 -0.02 -18.34 5.54
C GLU A 85 -0.18 -18.49 4.02
N ARG A 86 -1.33 -18.08 3.44
CA ARG A 86 -1.61 -18.17 1.99
C ARG A 86 -1.17 -16.95 1.21
N TRP A 87 -0.54 -15.96 1.85
CA TRP A 87 0.00 -14.79 1.18
C TRP A 87 1.30 -14.33 1.84
N ASN A 88 2.23 -13.84 1.02
CA ASN A 88 3.50 -13.29 1.47
C ASN A 88 3.78 -11.89 0.89
N ARG A 89 2.96 -11.44 -0.07
CA ARG A 89 3.06 -10.12 -0.68
C ARG A 89 1.70 -9.45 -0.80
N PHE A 90 1.72 -8.14 -0.94
CA PHE A 90 0.53 -7.35 -1.17
C PHE A 90 0.82 -6.10 -1.99
N SER A 91 -0.17 -5.67 -2.74
CA SER A 91 -0.21 -4.38 -3.43
C SER A 91 -1.38 -3.59 -2.88
N TRP A 92 -1.27 -2.28 -2.82
CA TRP A 92 -2.33 -1.39 -2.34
C TRP A 92 -2.44 -0.15 -3.21
N PHE A 93 -3.67 0.33 -3.40
CA PHE A 93 -4.02 1.45 -4.26
C PHE A 93 -4.89 2.40 -3.46
N GLY A 94 -4.28 3.48 -3.00
CA GLY A 94 -4.82 4.38 -2.00
C GLY A 94 -5.44 5.65 -2.57
N THR A 95 -6.52 6.13 -1.95
CA THR A 95 -7.18 7.40 -2.30
C THR A 95 -6.53 8.62 -1.63
N GLN A 96 -5.71 8.41 -0.59
CA GLN A 96 -4.98 9.48 0.08
C GLN A 96 -3.61 9.72 -0.57
N TRP A 97 -3.18 10.98 -0.59
CA TRP A 97 -1.86 11.39 -1.07
C TRP A 97 -0.93 11.70 0.10
N VAL A 98 0.35 11.93 -0.17
CA VAL A 98 1.29 12.42 0.84
C VAL A 98 1.42 13.93 0.72
N THR A 99 1.21 14.63 1.82
CA THR A 99 1.29 16.10 1.89
C THR A 99 2.73 16.58 1.72
N LYS A 100 2.93 17.90 1.53
CA LYS A 100 4.27 18.50 1.46
C LYS A 100 5.08 18.27 2.75
N GLN A 101 4.39 18.11 3.88
CA GLN A 101 4.98 17.84 5.19
C GLN A 101 5.45 16.39 5.32
N GLY A 102 5.10 15.50 4.39
CA GLY A 102 5.47 14.09 4.47
C GLY A 102 4.61 13.28 5.42
N VAL A 103 3.32 13.61 5.49
CA VAL A 103 2.31 12.80 6.20
C VAL A 103 1.21 12.41 5.23
N LEU A 104 0.53 11.31 5.52
CA LEU A 104 -0.65 10.90 4.76
C LEU A 104 -1.74 11.97 4.89
N SER A 105 -2.38 12.33 3.78
CA SER A 105 -3.47 13.30 3.78
C SER A 105 -4.64 12.79 4.62
N ALA A 106 -5.45 13.72 5.12
CA ALA A 106 -6.71 13.38 5.76
C ALA A 106 -7.55 12.48 4.84
N ASP A 107 -8.27 11.57 5.47
CA ASP A 107 -9.23 10.72 4.80
C ASP A 107 -10.33 11.57 4.15
N THR A 108 -10.62 11.30 2.88
CA THR A 108 -11.67 12.01 2.15
C THR A 108 -12.83 11.05 1.94
N SER A 109 -13.99 11.36 2.53
CA SER A 109 -15.20 10.53 2.47
C SER A 109 -15.97 10.65 1.15
N SER A 110 -15.70 11.66 0.34
CA SER A 110 -16.37 11.88 -0.95
C SER A 110 -15.40 12.31 -2.04
N LEU A 111 -15.56 11.75 -3.23
CA LEU A 111 -14.79 12.16 -4.40
C LEU A 111 -15.76 12.31 -5.58
N LYS A 112 -15.64 13.43 -6.30
CA LYS A 112 -16.32 13.61 -7.58
C LYS A 112 -15.41 13.07 -8.68
N ALA A 113 -15.85 12.02 -9.34
CA ALA A 113 -15.23 11.48 -10.54
C ALA A 113 -16.31 11.25 -11.60
N ASP A 114 -15.97 11.50 -12.87
CA ASP A 114 -16.80 11.07 -13.99
C ASP A 114 -16.61 9.56 -14.26
N VAL A 115 -17.52 8.98 -15.05
CA VAL A 115 -17.52 7.55 -15.35
C VAL A 115 -16.24 7.14 -16.08
N ALA A 116 -15.72 7.96 -16.98
CA ALA A 116 -14.50 7.64 -17.73
C ALA A 116 -13.28 7.54 -16.81
N GLN A 117 -13.17 8.42 -15.81
CA GLN A 117 -12.14 8.35 -14.78
C GLN A 117 -12.25 7.08 -13.94
N VAL A 118 -13.46 6.66 -13.58
CA VAL A 118 -13.69 5.41 -12.84
C VAL A 118 -13.26 4.21 -13.68
N LEU A 119 -13.69 4.13 -14.94
CA LEU A 119 -13.33 3.03 -15.85
C LEU A 119 -11.82 2.91 -16.05
N ASN A 120 -11.12 4.02 -16.29
CA ASN A 120 -9.66 4.05 -16.42
C ASN A 120 -8.95 3.50 -15.17
N ILE A 121 -9.51 3.75 -13.99
CA ILE A 121 -8.91 3.32 -12.72
C ILE A 121 -9.21 1.85 -12.45
N LEU A 122 -10.41 1.37 -12.77
CA LEU A 122 -10.72 -0.06 -12.71
C LEU A 122 -9.81 -0.86 -13.64
N GLU A 123 -9.58 -0.37 -14.86
CA GLU A 123 -8.63 -0.99 -15.81
C GLU A 123 -7.20 -0.97 -15.27
N ALA A 124 -6.71 0.17 -14.76
CA ALA A 124 -5.36 0.30 -14.23
C ALA A 124 -5.11 -0.62 -13.03
N ILE A 125 -6.06 -0.69 -12.09
CA ILE A 125 -6.00 -1.58 -10.92
C ILE A 125 -6.03 -3.04 -11.39
N SER A 126 -6.96 -3.41 -12.26
CA SER A 126 -7.09 -4.79 -12.75
C SER A 126 -5.82 -5.24 -13.48
N THR A 127 -5.24 -4.37 -14.31
CA THR A 127 -3.97 -4.62 -15.00
C THR A 127 -2.83 -4.79 -14.01
N ALA A 128 -2.71 -3.90 -13.03
CA ALA A 128 -1.61 -3.93 -12.08
C ALA A 128 -1.69 -5.11 -11.10
N ILE A 129 -2.89 -5.59 -10.81
CA ILE A 129 -3.12 -6.76 -9.96
C ILE A 129 -2.89 -8.06 -10.75
N SER A 130 -3.38 -8.14 -12.00
CA SER A 130 -3.30 -9.37 -12.79
C SER A 130 -1.97 -9.55 -13.53
N GLU A 131 -1.15 -8.50 -13.64
CA GLU A 131 0.10 -8.45 -14.43
C GLU A 131 0.01 -9.24 -15.75
N PRO A 132 -1.00 -8.96 -16.60
CA PRO A 132 -1.28 -9.80 -17.75
C PRO A 132 -0.12 -9.69 -18.73
N ARG A 133 0.41 -10.86 -19.15
CA ARG A 133 1.65 -10.99 -19.95
C ARG A 133 1.70 -10.12 -21.21
N LEU A 134 0.55 -9.78 -21.77
CA LEU A 134 0.43 -8.99 -23.00
C LEU A 134 0.26 -7.49 -22.76
N ASN A 135 0.03 -7.04 -21.53
CA ASN A 135 -0.11 -5.62 -21.22
C ASN A 135 1.23 -5.02 -20.78
N LEU A 136 2.08 -4.71 -21.77
CA LEU A 136 3.39 -4.09 -21.55
C LEU A 136 3.29 -2.61 -21.13
N GLN A 137 2.10 -2.01 -21.22
CA GLN A 137 1.86 -0.69 -20.66
C GLN A 137 1.59 -0.83 -19.16
N ARG A 138 2.53 -0.35 -18.33
CA ARG A 138 2.20 -0.04 -16.92
C ARG A 138 1.00 0.90 -16.97
N GLY A 139 -0.13 0.47 -16.38
CA GLY A 139 -1.42 1.17 -16.49
C GLY A 139 -1.26 2.68 -16.35
N LYS A 140 -2.05 3.46 -17.09
CA LYS A 140 -1.97 4.92 -17.08
C LYS A 140 -2.44 5.48 -15.73
N TRP A 141 -1.53 5.48 -14.74
CA TRP A 141 -1.70 6.11 -13.44
C TRP A 141 -1.61 7.62 -13.64
N SER A 142 -2.68 8.25 -14.12
CA SER A 142 -2.59 9.61 -14.68
C SER A 142 -1.99 10.65 -13.73
N MET A 143 -1.98 10.43 -12.40
CA MET A 143 -1.17 11.20 -11.43
C MET A 143 -0.79 10.45 -10.14
N ALA A 144 -1.01 9.13 -10.03
CA ALA A 144 -0.78 8.42 -8.78
C ALA A 144 0.72 8.20 -8.53
N LYS A 145 1.17 8.38 -7.29
CA LYS A 145 2.59 8.23 -6.92
C LYS A 145 2.87 6.87 -6.29
N GLN A 146 3.83 6.14 -6.83
CA GLN A 146 4.30 4.89 -6.24
C GLN A 146 5.15 5.14 -4.99
N TYR A 147 5.00 4.29 -3.98
CA TYR A 147 5.87 4.18 -2.81
C TYR A 147 6.48 2.79 -2.71
N TYR A 148 7.77 2.76 -2.40
CA TYR A 148 8.53 1.53 -2.16
C TYR A 148 8.51 1.22 -0.67
N GLN A 149 8.36 -0.05 -0.32
CA GLN A 149 8.31 -0.48 1.07
C GLN A 149 9.62 -0.16 1.80
N CYS A 150 9.50 0.36 3.02
CA CYS A 150 10.60 0.57 3.94
C CYS A 150 10.40 -0.30 5.19
N ARG A 151 11.49 -0.75 5.79
CA ARG A 151 11.46 -1.33 7.13
C ARG A 151 11.58 -0.21 8.16
N LEU A 152 11.04 -0.45 9.35
CA LEU A 152 11.52 0.26 10.53
C LEU A 152 13.02 -0.09 10.62
N GLU A 153 13.88 0.91 10.69
CA GLU A 153 15.25 0.63 11.10
C GLU A 153 15.10 0.18 12.55
N GLU A 154 15.40 -1.09 12.82
CA GLU A 154 15.78 -1.45 14.18
C GLU A 154 17.04 -0.64 14.45
N ASP A 155 17.11 0.03 15.59
CA ASP A 155 18.34 0.68 16.02
C ASP A 155 19.43 -0.40 15.91
N GLU A 156 20.28 -0.31 14.88
CA GLU A 156 21.54 -1.04 14.84
C GLU A 156 22.27 -0.48 16.07
N GLU A 157 22.18 -1.17 17.21
CA GLU A 157 23.15 -0.97 18.29
C GLU A 157 24.49 -1.07 17.58
N ASP A 158 25.22 0.03 17.58
CA ASP A 158 26.55 0.13 17.03
C ASP A 158 27.38 -1.02 17.63
N GLU A 159 27.54 -2.12 16.89
CA GLU A 159 28.73 -2.96 17.00
C GLU A 159 29.90 -2.14 16.44
N GLU A 160 30.22 -1.03 17.12
CA GLU A 160 31.54 -0.45 17.09
C GLU A 160 32.42 -1.34 17.96
N ASP A 161 33.17 -2.19 17.27
CA ASP A 161 34.46 -2.75 17.66
C ASP A 161 35.02 -2.18 18.98
N LYS A 162 35.02 -3.01 20.03
CA LYS A 162 35.92 -2.90 21.19
C LYS A 162 36.50 -4.26 21.55
#